data_AF-A0A1H1YVJ2-F1
#
_entry.id   AF-A0A1H1YVJ2-F1
#
_cell.length_a   1.000
_cell.length_b   1.000
_cell.length_c   1.000
_cell.angle_alpha   90.00
_cell.angle_beta   90.00
_cell.angle_gamma   90.00
#
_symmetry.space_group_name_H-M   'P 1'
#
loop_
_entity.id
_entity.type
_entity.pdbx_description
1 polymer ?
#
loop_
_entity_poly.entity_id
_entity_poly.type
_entity_poly.pdbx_seq_one_letter_code
_entity_poly.pdbx_strand_id
1 'polypeptide(L)'
;MTKKLTPDPPPAHDAANDFAPCELEPLTFTRAKPVSSESPGKPSLFAIQQGVNAHEALAHVSRLLESAQLNGDELSLHTDPFERALFWSMLHSVEMARAVVDALLDGAPATDLNTPNS
;
A
#
# COMPACT_ATOMS: atom_id res chain seq x y z
N MET A 1 -24.65 -53.09 -34.98
CA MET A 1 -24.07 -51.84 -35.51
C MET A 1 -24.47 -50.69 -34.59
N THR A 2 -23.60 -50.27 -33.69
CA THR A 2 -23.75 -49.04 -32.90
C THR A 2 -22.35 -48.46 -32.67
N LYS A 3 -22.04 -47.35 -33.34
CA LYS A 3 -20.76 -46.66 -33.23
C LYS A 3 -20.71 -45.94 -31.87
N LYS A 4 -19.78 -46.36 -31.01
CA LYS A 4 -19.44 -45.69 -29.75
C LYS A 4 -18.82 -44.33 -30.09
N LEU A 5 -19.58 -43.26 -29.87
CA LEU A 5 -19.11 -41.88 -30.05
C LEU A 5 -18.18 -41.56 -28.86
N THR A 6 -16.87 -41.52 -29.09
CA THR A 6 -15.91 -40.99 -28.12
C THR A 6 -16.06 -39.47 -28.08
N PRO A 7 -16.21 -38.84 -26.90
CA PRO A 7 -16.21 -37.39 -26.80
C PRO A 7 -14.81 -36.85 -27.09
N ASP A 8 -14.73 -35.77 -27.86
CA ASP A 8 -13.50 -35.03 -28.13
C ASP A 8 -12.84 -34.56 -26.83
N PRO A 9 -11.49 -34.54 -26.75
CA PRO A 9 -10.79 -33.95 -25.62
C PRO A 9 -11.06 -32.44 -25.58
N PRO A 10 -11.14 -31.83 -24.38
CA PRO A 10 -11.30 -30.39 -24.29
C PRO A 10 -10.08 -29.69 -24.93
N PRO A 11 -10.27 -28.51 -25.56
CA PRO A 11 -9.15 -27.75 -26.06
C PRO A 11 -8.20 -27.48 -24.89
N ALA A 12 -6.91 -27.73 -25.11
CA ALA A 12 -5.86 -27.26 -24.24
C ALA A 12 -5.98 -25.74 -24.19
N HIS A 13 -6.65 -25.23 -23.17
CA HIS A 13 -6.41 -23.88 -22.72
C HIS A 13 -4.97 -23.89 -22.21
N ASP A 14 -4.04 -23.62 -23.12
CA ASP A 14 -2.82 -22.87 -22.81
C ASP A 14 -3.27 -21.51 -22.29
N ALA A 15 -3.85 -21.49 -21.08
CA ALA A 15 -3.78 -20.35 -20.19
C ALA A 15 -2.32 -20.32 -19.72
N ALA A 16 -1.45 -19.98 -20.67
CA ALA A 16 -0.13 -19.47 -20.38
C ALA A 16 -0.31 -18.48 -19.23
N ASN A 17 0.46 -18.76 -18.19
CA ASN A 17 0.54 -18.07 -16.93
C ASN A 17 0.70 -16.55 -17.14
N ASP A 18 -0.41 -15.84 -17.38
CA ASP A 18 -0.45 -14.38 -17.56
C ASP A 18 -0.36 -13.63 -16.21
N PHE A 19 -0.19 -14.40 -15.13
CA PHE A 19 0.24 -13.93 -13.81
C PHE A 19 1.75 -14.10 -13.62
N ALA A 20 2.56 -13.93 -14.67
CA ALA A 20 3.94 -13.54 -14.43
C ALA A 20 3.86 -12.28 -13.54
N PRO A 21 4.43 -12.29 -12.32
CA PRO A 21 4.42 -11.11 -11.49
C PRO A 21 5.10 -10.02 -12.30
N CYS A 22 4.32 -9.02 -12.71
CA CYS A 22 4.87 -7.80 -13.27
C CYS A 22 5.81 -7.28 -12.18
N GLU A 23 7.12 -7.43 -12.39
CA GLU A 23 8.12 -7.02 -11.42
C GLU A 23 7.88 -5.53 -11.16
N LEU A 24 7.35 -5.23 -9.97
CA LEU A 24 7.12 -3.86 -9.57
C LEU A 24 8.51 -3.23 -9.50
N GLU A 25 8.76 -2.26 -10.39
CA GLU A 25 9.97 -1.45 -10.36
C GLU A 25 10.26 -1.04 -8.91
N PRO A 26 11.51 -1.19 -8.42
CA PRO A 26 11.82 -0.95 -7.02
C PRO A 26 11.41 0.47 -6.60
N LEU A 27 10.59 0.58 -5.55
CA LEU A 27 10.25 1.85 -4.92
C LEU A 27 11.49 2.39 -4.21
N THR A 28 12.36 3.10 -4.95
CA THR A 28 13.64 3.59 -4.43
C THR A 28 13.53 5.00 -3.87
N PHE A 29 12.87 5.89 -4.62
CA PHE A 29 12.74 7.30 -4.25
C PHE A 29 11.36 7.84 -4.58
N THR A 30 10.93 8.83 -3.78
CA THR A 30 9.71 9.57 -4.07
C THR A 30 9.83 10.34 -5.38
N ARG A 31 8.72 10.41 -6.11
CA ARG A 31 8.54 11.35 -7.21
C ARG A 31 7.83 12.59 -6.70
N ALA A 32 8.13 13.75 -7.31
CA ALA A 32 7.39 14.97 -7.03
C ALA A 32 5.90 14.76 -7.30
N LYS A 33 5.05 15.01 -6.31
CA LYS A 33 3.59 14.86 -6.42
C LYS A 33 2.87 15.95 -5.62
N PRO A 34 2.00 16.75 -6.24
CA PRO A 34 1.18 17.70 -5.49
C PRO A 34 0.22 16.96 -4.54
N VAL A 35 0.04 17.49 -3.34
CA VAL A 35 -1.00 17.02 -2.42
C VAL A 35 -2.33 17.60 -2.90
N SER A 36 -3.25 16.74 -3.32
CA SER A 36 -4.52 17.17 -3.92
C SER A 36 -5.28 18.11 -2.97
N SER A 37 -5.68 19.26 -3.50
CA SER A 37 -6.63 20.16 -2.84
C SER A 37 -8.06 19.66 -3.12
N GLU A 38 -8.93 19.65 -2.12
CA GLU A 38 -10.34 19.27 -2.29
C GLU A 38 -11.15 20.24 -3.17
N SER A 39 -10.63 21.46 -3.43
CA SER A 39 -11.28 22.47 -4.27
C SER A 39 -10.78 22.41 -5.72
N PRO A 40 -11.64 22.10 -6.70
CA PRO A 40 -11.28 22.20 -8.12
C PRO A 40 -10.78 23.61 -8.48
N GLY A 41 -9.66 23.68 -9.20
CA GLY A 41 -9.11 24.94 -9.72
C GLY A 41 -8.21 25.74 -8.78
N LYS A 42 -7.98 25.28 -7.54
CA LYS A 42 -6.97 25.91 -6.65
C LYS A 42 -5.62 25.21 -6.79
N PRO A 43 -4.49 25.95 -6.83
CA PRO A 43 -3.17 25.33 -6.80
C PRO A 43 -2.99 24.55 -5.50
N SER A 44 -2.24 23.45 -5.58
CA SER A 44 -1.83 22.70 -4.38
C SER A 44 -0.83 23.53 -3.58
N LEU A 45 -1.04 23.61 -2.27
CA LEU A 45 -0.14 24.34 -1.37
C LEU A 45 1.08 23.50 -0.96
N PHE A 46 0.96 22.17 -1.02
CA PHE A 46 2.00 21.25 -0.57
C PHE A 46 2.31 20.21 -1.64
N ALA A 47 3.56 19.79 -1.75
CA ALA A 47 3.94 18.71 -2.65
C ALA A 47 4.91 17.78 -1.93
N ILE A 48 4.81 16.49 -2.26
CA ILE A 48 5.85 15.51 -1.93
C ILE A 48 7.09 15.91 -2.71
N GLN A 49 8.22 16.08 -2.01
CA GLN A 49 9.50 16.36 -2.62
C GLN A 49 10.01 15.12 -3.37
N GLN A 50 10.63 15.30 -4.53
CA GLN A 50 11.31 14.21 -5.24
C GLN A 50 12.63 13.81 -4.55
N GLY A 51 13.04 12.56 -4.75
CA GLY A 51 14.35 12.07 -4.32
C GLY A 51 14.47 11.75 -2.83
N VAL A 52 13.36 11.75 -2.07
CA VAL A 52 13.35 11.23 -0.70
C VAL A 52 13.42 9.70 -0.80
N ASN A 53 14.33 9.09 -0.05
CA ASN A 53 14.45 7.64 -0.02
C ASN A 53 13.13 6.99 0.44
N ALA A 54 12.73 5.89 -0.20
CA ALA A 54 11.45 5.24 0.09
C ALA A 54 11.34 4.72 1.52
N HIS A 55 12.43 4.24 2.12
CA HIS A 55 12.46 3.84 3.53
C HIS A 55 12.12 5.02 4.43
N GLU A 56 12.80 6.15 4.25
CA GLU A 56 12.54 7.38 5.03
C GLU A 56 11.11 7.90 4.83
N ALA A 57 10.61 7.85 3.58
CA ALA A 57 9.25 8.25 3.25
C ALA A 57 8.22 7.34 3.94
N LEU A 58 8.41 6.02 3.90
CA LEU A 58 7.54 5.05 4.55
C LEU A 58 7.59 5.16 6.08
N ALA A 59 8.77 5.37 6.67
CA ALA A 59 8.92 5.62 8.11
C ALA A 59 8.21 6.92 8.54
N HIS A 60 8.15 7.92 7.66
CA HIS A 60 7.32 9.10 7.91
C HIS A 60 5.82 8.80 7.81
N VAL A 61 5.40 8.02 6.80
CA VAL A 61 4.00 7.58 6.66
C VAL A 61 3.53 6.76 7.87
N SER A 62 4.35 5.84 8.40
CA SER A 62 4.02 5.07 9.61
C SER A 62 3.70 5.99 10.80
N ARG A 63 4.53 7.03 11.03
CA ARG A 63 4.29 8.04 12.08
C ARG A 63 3.02 8.87 11.84
N LEU A 64 2.69 9.20 10.58
CA LEU A 64 1.45 9.89 10.25
C LEU A 64 0.23 9.01 10.53
N LEU A 65 0.30 7.72 10.21
CA LEU A 65 -0.76 6.75 10.49
C LEU A 65 -0.92 6.50 11.99
N GLU A 66 0.18 6.43 12.75
CA GLU A 66 0.16 6.39 14.21
C GLU A 66 -0.53 7.63 14.81
N SER A 67 -0.19 8.83 14.33
CA SER A 67 -0.86 10.05 14.75
C SER A 67 -2.37 10.02 14.45
N ALA A 68 -2.75 9.52 13.26
CA ALA A 68 -4.15 9.34 12.90
C ALA A 68 -4.87 8.33 13.82
N GLN A 69 -4.19 7.25 14.24
CA GLN A 69 -4.72 6.28 15.20
C GLN A 69 -4.97 6.92 16.56
N LEU A 70 -3.97 7.59 17.12
CA LEU A 70 -4.07 8.24 18.43
C LEU A 70 -5.17 9.31 18.46
N ASN A 71 -5.26 10.13 17.42
CA ASN A 71 -6.34 11.10 17.28
C ASN A 71 -7.69 10.41 17.13
N GLY A 72 -7.71 9.26 16.46
CA GLY A 72 -8.91 8.49 16.23
C GLY A 72 -9.45 7.85 17.50
N ASP A 73 -8.59 7.23 18.29
CA ASP A 73 -8.94 6.65 19.59
C ASP A 73 -9.60 7.69 20.50
N GLU A 74 -9.03 8.89 20.59
CA GLU A 74 -9.60 9.99 21.37
C GLU A 74 -10.98 10.41 20.84
N LEU A 75 -11.14 10.55 19.53
CA LEU A 75 -12.42 10.94 18.92
C LEU A 75 -13.50 9.86 19.10
N SER A 76 -13.12 8.59 19.13
CA SER A 76 -14.04 7.46 19.31
C SER A 76 -14.80 7.53 20.65
N LEU A 77 -14.19 8.14 21.68
CA LEU A 77 -14.78 8.32 23.01
C LEU A 77 -15.98 9.29 22.99
N HIS A 78 -16.04 10.17 21.99
CA HIS A 78 -17.04 11.22 21.87
C HIS A 78 -18.06 10.96 20.77
N THR A 79 -17.95 9.84 20.05
CA THR A 79 -18.81 9.50 18.91
C THR A 79 -20.10 8.81 19.38
N ASP A 80 -21.25 9.18 18.78
CA ASP A 80 -22.53 8.51 19.01
C ASP A 80 -22.43 7.00 18.71
N PRO A 81 -23.15 6.11 19.44
CA PRO A 81 -23.06 4.67 19.23
C PRO A 81 -23.25 4.18 17.78
N PHE A 82 -24.07 4.84 16.95
CA PHE A 82 -24.25 4.45 15.55
C PHE A 82 -23.03 4.81 14.69
N GLU A 83 -22.55 6.04 14.81
CA GLU A 83 -21.38 6.53 14.07
C GLU A 83 -20.09 5.84 14.53
N ARG A 84 -20.04 5.38 15.79
CA ARG A 84 -18.89 4.70 16.37
C ARG A 84 -18.52 3.42 15.61
N ALA A 85 -19.49 2.66 15.09
CA ALA A 85 -19.19 1.46 14.30
C ALA A 85 -18.51 1.80 12.96
N LEU A 86 -18.98 2.86 12.28
CA LEU A 86 -18.36 3.36 11.05
C LEU A 86 -16.96 3.91 11.34
N PHE A 87 -16.82 4.61 12.46
CA PHE A 87 -15.57 5.18 12.92
C PHE A 87 -14.51 4.09 13.20
N TRP A 88 -14.87 3.04 13.95
CA TRP A 88 -13.97 1.91 14.20
C TRP A 88 -13.56 1.18 12.91
N SER A 89 -14.47 1.03 11.95
CA SER A 89 -14.15 0.42 10.64
C SER A 89 -13.08 1.23 9.87
N MET A 90 -13.22 2.56 9.88
CA MET A 90 -12.22 3.46 9.32
C MET A 90 -10.89 3.35 10.08
N LEU A 91 -10.92 3.41 11.41
CA LEU A 91 -9.72 3.33 12.25
C LEU A 91 -8.95 2.02 12.04
N HIS A 92 -9.66 0.90 11.91
CA HIS A 92 -9.04 -0.38 11.59
C HIS A 92 -8.37 -0.38 10.21
N SER A 93 -8.92 0.33 9.23
CA SER A 93 -8.26 0.50 7.92
C SER A 93 -6.92 1.25 8.05
N VAL A 94 -6.82 2.21 8.97
CA VAL A 94 -5.58 2.93 9.29
C VAL A 94 -4.58 2.03 10.03
N GLU A 95 -5.04 1.21 10.98
CA GLU A 95 -4.23 0.17 11.65
C GLU A 95 -3.60 -0.80 10.64
N MET A 96 -4.42 -1.33 9.74
CA MET A 96 -3.95 -2.25 8.70
C MET A 96 -2.95 -1.58 7.75
N ALA A 97 -3.19 -0.33 7.36
CA ALA A 97 -2.26 0.42 6.53
C ALA A 97 -0.90 0.60 7.24
N ARG A 98 -0.90 0.93 8.53
CA ARG A 98 0.34 1.08 9.31
C ARG A 98 1.08 -0.25 9.42
N ALA A 99 0.39 -1.34 9.76
CA ALA A 99 0.99 -2.66 9.89
C ALA A 99 1.67 -3.12 8.60
N VAL A 100 1.07 -2.83 7.44
CA VAL A 100 1.68 -3.11 6.13
C VAL A 100 2.93 -2.26 5.91
N VAL A 101 2.91 -0.97 6.25
CA VAL A 101 4.08 -0.09 6.13
C VAL A 101 5.22 -0.55 7.04
N ASP A 102 4.92 -0.91 8.29
CA ASP A 102 5.92 -1.40 9.25
C ASP A 102 6.52 -2.72 8.76
N ALA A 103 5.71 -3.64 8.24
CA ALA A 103 6.21 -4.88 7.64
C ALA A 103 7.12 -4.66 6.42
N LEU A 104 6.85 -3.61 5.61
CA LEU A 104 7.72 -3.24 4.48
C LEU A 104 9.06 -2.66 4.95
N LEU A 105 9.06 -1.91 6.05
CA LEU A 105 10.27 -1.35 6.65
C LEU A 105 11.13 -2.45 7.28
N ASP A 106 10.52 -3.38 8.01
CA ASP A 106 11.21 -4.52 8.64
C ASP A 106 11.82 -5.49 7.61
N GLY A 107 11.18 -5.63 6.45
CA GLY A 107 11.65 -6.45 5.34
C GLY A 107 12.73 -5.79 4.47
N ALA A 108 13.01 -4.49 4.66
CA ALA A 108 14.02 -3.80 3.87
C ALA A 108 15.42 -4.28 4.26
N PRO A 109 16.31 -4.60 3.30
CA PRO A 109 17.66 -5.03 3.61
C PRO A 109 18.40 -3.91 4.33
N ALA A 110 18.97 -4.22 5.50
CA ALA A 110 19.90 -3.32 6.17
C ALA A 110 21.02 -3.02 5.17
N THR A 111 21.15 -1.76 4.75
CA THR A 111 22.25 -1.36 3.89
C THR A 111 23.51 -1.41 4.74
N ASP A 112 24.23 -2.54 4.70
CA ASP A 112 25.53 -2.70 5.36
C ASP A 112 26.53 -1.72 4.73
N LEU A 113 26.63 -0.53 5.29
CA LEU A 113 27.57 0.53 4.90
C LEU A 113 29.02 0.25 5.36
N ASN A 114 29.42 -1.03 5.48
CA ASN A 114 30.75 -1.39 5.97
C ASN A 114 31.52 -2.29 4.99
N THR A 115 31.79 -1.80 3.79
CA THR A 115 32.90 -2.31 2.97
C THR A 115 34.01 -1.27 2.91
N PRO A 116 35.09 -1.39 3.73
CA PRO A 116 36.26 -0.54 3.59
C PRO A 116 36.95 -0.86 2.26
N ASN A 117 37.15 0.21 1.49
CA ASN A 117 37.87 0.27 0.23
C ASN A 117 39.22 -0.49 0.31
N SER A 118 39.47 -1.40 -0.62
CA SER A 118 40.79 -2.03 -0.85
C SER A 118 41.38 -1.50 -2.14
#